data_AF-A0A3P7MMC8-F1
#
_entry.id   AF-A0A3P7MMC8-F1
#
_cell.length_a   1.000
_cell.length_b   1.000
_cell.length_c   1.000
_cell.angle_alpha   90.00
_cell.angle_beta   90.00
_cell.angle_gamma   90.00
#
_symmetry.space_group_name_H-M   'P 1'
#
loop_
_entity.id
_entity.type
_entity.pdbx_description
1 polymer ?
#
loop_
_entity_poly.entity_id
_entity_poly.type
_entity_poly.pdbx_seq_one_letter_code
_entity_poly.pdbx_strand_id
1 'polypeptide(L)'
;MQIHVLDENIRLVPGEEEHATWLQDVGEGKNFTADGVDIETPADMYMETENEVIQWMYTSEVICSPNLMGNMALLTVRNCDAIELNEMVLNMTPGDV
;
A
#
# COMPACT_ATOMS: atom_id res chain seq x y z
N MET A 1 18.53 29.22 -16.78
CA MET A 1 18.28 27.79 -16.55
C MET A 1 16.79 27.57 -16.74
N GLN A 2 16.40 26.72 -17.68
CA GLN A 2 14.99 26.40 -17.94
C GLN A 2 14.68 25.09 -17.22
N ILE A 3 13.65 25.09 -16.37
CA ILE A 3 13.18 23.89 -15.67
C ILE A 3 12.00 23.34 -16.47
N HIS A 4 12.06 22.05 -16.80
CA HIS A 4 10.96 21.32 -17.42
C HIS A 4 10.33 20.42 -16.36
N VAL A 5 9.03 20.56 -16.15
CA VAL A 5 8.26 19.79 -15.17
C VAL A 5 7.37 18.82 -15.94
N LEU A 6 7.30 17.57 -15.46
CA LEU A 6 6.33 16.59 -15.95
C LEU A 6 5.06 16.74 -15.09
N ASP A 7 3.94 17.04 -15.73
CA ASP A 7 2.65 17.32 -15.08
C ASP A 7 1.59 16.25 -15.34
N GLU A 8 1.85 15.31 -16.26
CA GLU A 8 0.94 14.20 -16.55
C GLU A 8 1.29 12.92 -15.78
N ASN A 9 0.31 12.37 -15.05
CA ASN A 9 0.43 11.08 -14.39
C ASN A 9 0.06 9.94 -15.34
N ILE A 10 1.07 9.32 -15.96
CA ILE A 10 0.90 8.19 -16.88
C ILE A 10 0.42 6.89 -16.22
N ARG A 11 0.39 6.83 -14.88
CA ARG A 11 -0.09 5.67 -14.12
C ARG A 11 -1.55 5.84 -13.65
N LEU A 12 -2.15 7.00 -13.89
CA LEU A 12 -3.53 7.26 -13.51
C LEU A 12 -4.48 6.35 -14.29
N VAL A 13 -5.23 5.52 -13.57
CA VAL A 13 -6.30 4.72 -14.14
C VAL A 13 -7.58 5.57 -14.16
N PRO A 14 -8.37 5.57 -15.25
CA PRO A 14 -9.65 6.30 -15.28
C PRO A 14 -10.58 5.87 -14.15
N GLY A 15 -11.11 6.83 -13.40
CA GLY A 15 -11.94 6.60 -12.21
C GLY A 15 -11.18 6.67 -10.87
N GLU A 16 -9.85 6.82 -10.89
CA GLU A 16 -9.03 6.99 -9.68
C GLU A 16 -8.56 8.44 -9.45
N GLU A 17 -9.23 9.41 -10.08
CA GLU A 17 -8.81 10.82 -10.06
C GLU A 17 -8.78 11.41 -8.63
N GLU A 18 -9.71 10.99 -7.77
CA GLU A 18 -9.78 11.44 -6.38
C GLU A 18 -8.57 10.94 -5.57
N HIS A 19 -8.26 9.64 -5.66
CA HIS A 19 -7.08 9.06 -5.00
C HIS A 19 -5.78 9.67 -5.53
N ALA A 20 -5.69 9.92 -6.83
CA ALA A 20 -4.51 10.56 -7.42
C ALA A 20 -4.33 12.01 -6.97
N THR A 21 -5.43 12.75 -6.82
CA THR A 21 -5.42 14.10 -6.25
C THR A 21 -4.96 14.06 -4.80
N TRP A 22 -5.49 13.12 -3.99
CA TRP A 22 -5.05 12.92 -2.61
C TRP A 22 -3.55 12.62 -2.51
N LEU A 23 -3.01 11.72 -3.36
CA LEU A 23 -1.58 11.43 -3.40
C LEU A 23 -0.72 12.65 -3.76
N GLN A 24 -1.20 13.50 -4.68
CA GLN A 24 -0.51 14.74 -5.01
C GLN A 24 -0.50 15.71 -3.83
N ASP A 25 -1.63 15.86 -3.13
CA ASP A 25 -1.74 16.70 -1.94
C ASP A 25 -0.84 16.20 -0.80
N VAL A 26 -0.68 14.88 -0.63
CA VAL A 26 0.33 14.28 0.27
C VAL A 26 1.73 14.73 -0.12
N GLY A 27 2.10 14.59 -1.39
CA GLY A 27 3.44 14.94 -1.89
C GLY A 27 3.76 16.44 -1.80
N GLU A 28 2.74 17.28 -1.89
CA GLU A 28 2.85 18.75 -1.78
C GLU A 28 2.64 19.26 -0.35
N GLY A 29 2.30 18.37 0.59
CA GLY A 29 2.09 18.70 1.99
C GLY A 29 0.86 19.58 2.25
N LYS A 30 -0.23 19.32 1.53
CA LYS A 30 -1.49 20.08 1.62
C LYS A 30 -2.57 19.40 2.45
N ASN A 31 -2.39 18.12 2.78
CA ASN A 31 -3.37 17.27 3.45
C ASN A 31 -3.09 17.03 4.93
N PHE A 32 -2.27 17.89 5.55
CA PHE A 32 -2.03 17.82 6.98
C PHE A 32 -3.24 18.29 7.77
N THR A 33 -3.45 17.68 8.93
CA THR A 33 -4.40 18.16 9.94
C THR A 33 -3.97 19.55 10.44
N ALA A 34 -4.86 20.22 11.19
CA ALA A 34 -4.62 21.58 11.67
C ALA A 34 -3.38 21.76 12.57
N ASP A 35 -2.86 20.66 13.15
CA ASP A 35 -1.62 20.69 13.94
C ASP A 35 -0.34 20.57 13.09
N GLY A 36 -0.47 20.23 11.80
CA GLY A 36 0.64 20.07 10.87
C GLY A 36 1.52 18.84 11.13
N VAL A 37 1.07 17.92 11.98
CA VAL A 37 1.81 16.70 12.35
C VAL A 37 1.28 15.50 11.60
N ASP A 38 -0.05 15.35 11.57
CA ASP A 38 -0.72 14.18 11.01
C ASP A 38 -1.27 14.48 9.62
N ILE A 39 -1.47 13.43 8.82
CA ILE A 39 -2.14 13.52 7.52
C ILE A 39 -3.56 12.97 7.61
N GLU A 40 -4.49 13.58 6.89
CA GLU A 40 -5.83 13.03 6.74
C GLU A 40 -5.80 11.87 5.73
N THR A 41 -6.14 10.67 6.20
CA THR A 41 -6.20 9.45 5.39
C THR A 41 -7.67 9.07 5.16
N PRO A 42 -8.07 8.74 3.91
CA PRO A 42 -9.40 8.23 3.63
C PRO A 42 -9.74 6.99 4.46
N ALA A 43 -11.00 6.88 4.89
CA ALA A 43 -11.43 5.84 5.83
C ALA A 43 -11.33 4.41 5.26
N ASP A 44 -11.35 4.28 3.94
CA ASP A 44 -11.19 3.03 3.21
C ASP A 44 -9.73 2.61 2.98
N MET A 45 -8.77 3.45 3.38
CA MET A 45 -7.33 3.21 3.18
C MET A 45 -6.59 2.68 4.41
N TYR A 46 -7.27 2.40 5.52
CA TYR A 46 -6.64 1.83 6.70
C TYR A 46 -7.46 0.68 7.33
N MET A 47 -6.76 -0.16 8.09
CA MET A 47 -7.34 -1.21 8.93
C MET A 47 -6.83 -1.02 10.36
N GLU A 48 -7.53 -1.57 11.35
CA GLU A 48 -7.20 -1.35 12.77
C GLU A 48 -5.96 -2.16 13.19
N THR A 49 -5.74 -3.32 12.56
CA THR A 49 -4.65 -4.22 12.93
C THR A 49 -3.86 -4.74 11.73
N GLU A 50 -2.59 -5.09 11.98
CA GLU A 50 -1.72 -5.72 10.98
C GLU A 50 -2.31 -7.05 10.45
N ASN A 51 -2.93 -7.85 11.33
CA ASN A 51 -3.58 -9.10 10.92
C ASN A 51 -4.73 -8.88 9.95
N GLU A 52 -5.51 -7.80 10.09
CA GLU A 52 -6.58 -7.48 9.15
C GLU A 52 -6.01 -7.18 7.76
N VAL A 53 -4.92 -6.41 7.69
CA VAL A 53 -4.22 -6.12 6.42
C VAL A 53 -3.72 -7.41 5.78
N ILE A 54 -3.05 -8.28 6.55
CA ILE A 54 -2.52 -9.55 6.05
C ILE A 54 -3.67 -10.45 5.53
N GLN A 55 -4.77 -10.57 6.27
CA GLN A 55 -5.91 -11.40 5.86
C GLN A 55 -6.62 -10.84 4.63
N TRP A 56 -6.69 -9.52 4.50
CA TRP A 56 -7.24 -8.87 3.32
C TRP A 56 -6.38 -9.09 2.08
N MET A 57 -5.04 -9.01 2.21
CA MET A 57 -4.11 -9.22 1.08
C MET A 57 -3.97 -10.69 0.69
N TYR A 58 -3.82 -11.57 1.67
CA TYR A 58 -3.45 -12.97 1.46
C TYR A 58 -4.65 -13.89 1.75
N THR A 59 -5.66 -13.80 0.89
CA THR A 59 -6.80 -14.73 0.93
C THR A 59 -6.37 -16.15 0.58
N SER A 60 -7.20 -17.15 0.91
CA SER A 60 -6.92 -18.55 0.54
C SER A 60 -6.70 -18.76 -0.96
N GLU A 61 -7.38 -17.97 -1.80
CA GLU A 61 -7.21 -17.99 -3.26
C GLU A 61 -5.84 -17.44 -3.67
N VAL A 62 -5.46 -16.29 -3.11
CA VAL A 62 -4.17 -15.64 -3.40
C VAL A 62 -3.02 -16.53 -2.96
N ILE A 63 -3.07 -17.04 -1.73
CA ILE A 63 -2.01 -17.87 -1.13
C ILE A 63 -1.76 -19.15 -1.93
N CYS A 64 -2.81 -19.75 -2.50
CA CYS A 64 -2.67 -20.97 -3.30
C CYS A 64 -2.18 -20.72 -4.74
N SER A 65 -1.98 -19.47 -5.15
CA SER A 65 -1.61 -19.10 -6.51
C SER A 65 -0.30 -18.32 -6.52
N PRO A 66 0.83 -18.94 -6.94
CA PRO A 66 2.12 -18.26 -7.04
C PRO A 66 2.07 -16.99 -7.91
N ASN A 67 1.24 -17.00 -8.96
CA ASN A 67 1.07 -15.84 -9.83
C ASN A 67 0.34 -14.69 -9.13
N LEU A 68 -0.69 -14.98 -8.34
CA LEU A 68 -1.40 -13.94 -7.59
C LEU A 68 -0.52 -13.41 -6.46
N MET A 69 0.13 -14.30 -5.70
CA MET A 69 1.09 -13.90 -4.66
C MET A 69 2.22 -13.02 -5.21
N GLY A 70 2.76 -13.35 -6.39
CA GLY A 70 3.84 -12.59 -7.03
C GLY A 70 3.45 -11.16 -7.41
N ASN A 71 2.16 -10.82 -7.42
CA ASN A 71 1.66 -9.47 -7.68
C ASN A 71 1.34 -8.68 -6.40
N MET A 72 1.55 -9.28 -5.22
CA MET A 72 1.27 -8.64 -3.92
C MET A 72 2.57 -8.17 -3.27
N ALA A 73 2.51 -7.02 -2.60
CA ALA A 73 3.63 -6.48 -1.83
C ALA A 73 3.14 -5.84 -0.53
N LEU A 74 3.57 -6.40 0.60
CA LEU A 74 3.40 -5.78 1.91
C LEU A 74 4.65 -4.95 2.23
N LEU A 75 4.45 -3.66 2.50
CA LEU A 75 5.53 -2.70 2.72
C LEU A 75 5.56 -2.29 4.19
N THR A 76 6.77 -2.14 4.74
CA THR A 76 7.00 -1.67 6.10
C THR A 76 8.25 -0.81 6.17
N VAL A 77 8.35 -0.02 7.23
CA VAL A 77 9.42 0.97 7.42
C VAL A 77 10.75 0.30 7.73
N ARG A 78 10.75 -0.81 8.48
CA ARG A 78 11.97 -1.46 8.98
C ARG A 78 12.13 -2.87 8.41
N ASN A 79 13.38 -3.25 8.15
CA ASN A 79 13.70 -4.58 7.65
C ASN A 79 13.36 -5.70 8.64
N CYS A 80 13.44 -5.47 9.96
CA CYS A 80 13.05 -6.48 10.94
C CYS A 80 11.57 -6.83 10.83
N ASP A 81 10.73 -5.80 10.70
CA ASP A 81 9.28 -5.97 10.52
C ASP A 81 9.00 -6.71 9.20
N ALA A 82 9.77 -6.41 8.13
CA ALA A 82 9.60 -7.09 6.85
C ALA A 82 9.93 -8.59 6.94
N ILE A 83 10.94 -8.97 7.74
CA ILE A 83 11.29 -10.38 7.97
C ILE A 83 10.17 -11.07 8.75
N GLU A 84 9.69 -10.46 9.83
CA GLU A 84 8.59 -11.00 10.64
C GLU A 84 7.32 -11.20 9.79
N LEU A 85 6.95 -10.21 8.98
CA LEU A 85 5.81 -10.29 8.06
C LEU A 85 5.98 -11.38 7.01
N ASN A 86 7.17 -11.54 6.43
CA ASN A 86 7.45 -12.61 5.48
C ASN A 86 7.32 -14.00 6.11
N GLU A 87 7.76 -14.18 7.36
CA GLU A 87 7.58 -15.43 8.11
C GLU A 87 6.10 -15.72 8.36
N MET A 88 5.30 -14.69 8.71
CA MET A 88 3.86 -14.84 8.88
C MET A 88 3.19 -15.31 7.60
N VAL A 89 3.46 -14.65 6.46
CA VAL A 89 2.89 -15.03 5.16
C VAL A 89 3.34 -16.44 4.76
N LEU A 90 4.62 -16.77 4.94
CA LEU A 90 5.16 -18.11 4.65
C LEU A 90 4.43 -19.21 5.43
N ASN A 91 4.15 -19.00 6.71
CA ASN A 91 3.41 -19.96 7.54
C ASN A 91 1.95 -20.17 7.08
N MET A 92 1.39 -19.24 6.31
CA MET A 92 0.07 -19.38 5.71
C MET A 92 0.11 -20.14 4.38
N THR A 93 1.27 -20.18 3.70
CA THR A 93 1.39 -20.86 2.40
C THR A 93 1.26 -22.38 2.51
N PRO A 94 0.52 -23.03 1.58
CA PRO A 94 0.46 -24.49 1.56
C PRO A 94 1.85 -25.06 1.29
N GLY A 95 2.31 -25.93 2.18
CA GLY A 95 3.57 -26.65 1.99
C GLY A 95 3.46 -27.77 0.96
N ASP A 96 4.60 -28.25 0.49
CA ASP A 96 4.67 -29.51 -0.26
C ASP A 96 4.23 -30.68 0.66
N VAL A 97 3.24 -31.47 0.21
CA VAL A 97 2.85 -32.74 0.83
C VAL A 97 3.64 -33.88 0.20
#